data_AF-A0A1Q8QMM1-F1
#
_entry.id   AF-A0A1Q8QMM1-F1
#
_cell.length_a   1.000
_cell.length_b   1.000
_cell.length_c   1.000
_cell.angle_alpha   90.00
_cell.angle_beta   90.00
_cell.angle_gamma   90.00
#
_symmetry.space_group_name_H-M   'P 1'
#
loop_
_entity.id
_entity.type
_entity.pdbx_description
1 polymer ?
#
loop_
_entity_poly.entity_id
_entity_poly.type
_entity_poly.pdbx_seq_one_letter_code
_entity_poly.pdbx_strand_id
1 'polypeptide(L)' 'MTIHPAKMVMIWDKRIELVRKRILSLRQRGFNTNDEDVQALYERLKFFQECRRYALKDLAWEDV' A
#
# COMPACT_ATOMS: atom_id res chain seq x y z
N MET A 1 -20.41 -3.93 -10.43
CA MET A 1 -19.18 -4.27 -11.18
C MET A 1 -18.12 -4.64 -10.17
N THR A 2 -17.73 -5.91 -10.12
CA THR A 2 -16.54 -6.36 -9.38
C THR A 2 -15.30 -5.95 -10.18
N ILE A 3 -14.29 -5.39 -9.51
CA ILE A 3 -13.02 -5.06 -10.16
C ILE A 3 -12.20 -6.35 -10.20
N HIS A 4 -11.67 -6.71 -11.37
CA HIS A 4 -10.82 -7.88 -11.55
C HIS A 4 -9.62 -7.86 -10.57
N PRO A 5 -9.26 -8.99 -9.92
CA PRO A 5 -8.17 -9.06 -8.94
C PRO A 5 -6.84 -8.49 -9.44
N ALA A 6 -6.41 -8.81 -10.66
CA ALA A 6 -5.24 -8.19 -11.31
C ALA A 6 -5.27 -6.64 -11.32
N LYS A 7 -6.42 -6.04 -11.64
CA LYS A 7 -6.58 -4.57 -11.60
C LYS A 7 -6.55 -4.04 -10.16
N MET A 8 -7.06 -4.79 -9.19
CA MET A 8 -6.93 -4.45 -7.76
C MET A 8 -5.47 -4.46 -7.30
N VAL A 9 -4.67 -5.46 -7.69
CA VAL A 9 -3.23 -5.52 -7.40
C VAL A 9 -2.53 -4.26 -7.92
N MET A 10 -2.77 -3.88 -9.18
CA MET A 10 -2.19 -2.66 -9.76
C MET A 10 -2.57 -1.38 -9.00
N ILE A 11 -3.84 -1.27 -8.56
CA ILE A 11 -4.31 -0.13 -7.76
C ILE A 11 -3.57 -0.07 -6.43
N TRP A 12 -3.42 -1.21 -5.75
CA TRP A 12 -2.71 -1.27 -4.47
C TRP A 12 -1.21 -1.00 -4.62
N ASP A 13 -0.57 -1.49 -5.68
CA ASP A 13 0.83 -1.18 -5.99
C ASP A 13 1.07 0.32 -6.14
N LYS A 14 0.21 1.01 -6.91
CA LYS A 14 0.30 2.47 -7.05
C LYS A 14 0.11 3.20 -5.72
N ARG A 15 -0.83 2.75 -4.88
CA ARG A 15 -1.06 3.37 -3.55
C ARG A 15 0.11 3.15 -2.59
N ILE A 16 0.68 1.95 -2.58
CA ILE A 16 1.88 1.61 -1.79
C ILE A 16 3.05 2.50 -2.20
N GLU A 17 3.28 2.67 -3.51
CA GLU A 17 4.36 3.51 -4.02
C GLU A 17 4.20 4.97 -3.58
N LEU A 18 2.99 5.54 -3.68
CA LEU A 18 2.70 6.91 -3.25
C LEU A 18 2.98 7.12 -1.77
N VAL A 19 2.55 6.19 -0.91
CA VAL A 19 2.79 6.27 0.53
C VAL A 19 4.28 6.18 0.84
N ARG A 20 5.01 5.26 0.19
CA ARG A 20 6.48 5.14 0.32
C ARG A 20 7.20 6.43 -0.07
N LYS A 21 6.82 7.06 -1.19
CA LYS A 21 7.37 8.34 -1.63
C LYS A 21 7.09 9.45 -0.62
N ARG A 22 5.89 9.49 -0.04
CA ARG A 22 5.54 10.48 0.98
C ARG A 22 6.37 10.31 2.26
N ILE A 23 6.50 9.08 2.76
CA ILE A 23 7.34 8.76 3.92
C ILE A 23 8.79 9.17 3.67
N LEU A 24 9.33 8.83 2.50
CA LEU A 24 10.70 9.20 2.12
C LEU A 24 10.89 10.72 2.09
N SER A 25 9.96 11.45 1.49
CA SER A 25 9.98 12.91 1.43
C SER A 25 9.93 13.55 2.82
N LEU A 26 9.13 13.01 3.74
CA LEU A 26 9.09 13.49 5.13
C LEU A 26 10.42 13.21 5.85
N ARG A 27 10.99 12.01 5.70
CA ARG A 27 12.31 11.69 6.25
C ARG A 27 13.41 12.62 5.74
N GLN A 28 13.40 12.93 4.43
CA GLN A 28 14.36 13.87 3.83
C GLN A 28 14.20 15.29 4.35
N ARG A 29 13.01 15.67 4.82
CA ARG A 29 12.73 16.96 5.46
C ARG A 29 13.03 16.98 6.97
N GLY A 30 13.54 15.88 7.53
CA GLY A 30 13.92 15.77 8.93
C GLY A 30 12.79 15.34 9.89
N PHE A 31 11.63 14.92 9.38
CA PHE A 31 10.58 14.36 10.23
C PHE A 31 11.00 12.98 10.77
N ASN A 32 10.77 12.75 12.06
CA ASN A 32 11.13 11.52 12.73
C ASN A 32 10.06 10.45 12.47
N THR A 33 10.45 9.17 12.52
CA THR A 33 9.51 8.04 12.53
C THR A 33 8.58 8.03 13.74
N ASN A 34 8.90 8.78 14.79
CA ASN A 34 8.06 8.91 15.98
C ASN A 34 6.99 10.01 15.86
N ASP A 35 7.00 10.82 14.80
CA ASP A 35 5.92 11.77 14.52
C ASP A 35 4.64 10.99 14.18
N GLU A 36 3.52 11.34 14.83
CA GLU A 36 2.22 10.67 14.64
C GLU A 36 1.81 10.61 13.17
N ASP A 37 2.03 11.69 12.40
CA ASP A 37 1.76 11.74 10.96
C ASP A 37 2.57 10.71 10.16
N VAL A 38 3.82 10.47 10.55
CA VAL A 38 4.69 9.49 9.89
C VAL A 38 4.27 8.08 10.29
N GLN A 39 3.90 7.86 11.55
CA GLN A 39 3.34 6.58 12.02
C GLN A 39 2.04 6.23 11.29
N ALA A 40 1.12 7.19 11.14
CA ALA A 40 -0.13 7.00 10.41
C ALA A 40 0.12 6.60 8.94
N LEU A 41 1.17 7.15 8.30
CA LEU A 41 1.57 6.71 6.95
C LEU A 41 2.09 5.28 6.92
N TYR A 42 2.83 4.84 7.94
CA TYR A 42 3.27 3.44 8.06
C TYR A 42 2.11 2.47 8.28
N GLU A 43 1.14 2.84 9.12
CA GLU A 43 -0.08 2.04 9.31
C GLU A 43 -0.86 1.92 8.01
N ARG A 44 -1.01 3.04 7.29
CA ARG A 44 -1.67 3.06 5.98
C ARG A 44 -0.92 2.21 4.95
N LEU A 45 0.41 2.23 4.97
CA LEU A 45 1.24 1.38 4.12
C LEU A 45 1.00 -0.11 4.42
N LYS A 46 0.96 -0.48 5.71
CA LYS A 46 0.69 -1.85 6.15
C LYS A 46 -0.69 -2.32 5.68
N PHE A 47 -1.71 -1.49 5.85
CA PHE A 47 -3.06 -1.78 5.37
C PHE A 47 -3.09 -2.02 3.85
N PHE A 48 -2.46 -1.15 3.04
CA PHE A 48 -2.43 -1.34 1.59
C PHE A 48 -1.68 -2.60 1.16
N GLN A 49 -0.59 -2.96 1.86
CA GLN A 49 0.11 -4.22 1.61
C GLN A 49 -0.75 -5.44 1.93
N GLU A 50 -1.58 -5.36 2.96
CA GLU A 50 -2.53 -6.42 3.29
C GLU A 50 -3.63 -6.54 2.23
N CYS A 51 -4.24 -5.42 1.79
CA CYS A 51 -5.21 -5.44 0.69
C CYS A 51 -4.61 -6.00 -0.61
N ARG A 52 -3.36 -5.64 -0.93
CA ARG A 52 -2.64 -6.22 -2.08
C ARG A 52 -2.48 -7.72 -1.94
N ARG A 53 -2.17 -8.21 -0.74
CA ARG A 53 -2.02 -9.65 -0.46
C ARG A 53 -3.33 -10.39 -0.67
N TYR A 54 -4.46 -9.84 -0.23
CA TYR A 54 -5.78 -10.42 -0.51
C TYR A 54 -6.08 -10.45 -2.01
N ALA A 55 -5.86 -9.34 -2.73
CA ALA A 55 -6.08 -9.32 -4.18
C ALA A 55 -5.19 -10.32 -4.94
N LEU A 56 -3.95 -10.55 -4.48
CA LEU A 56 -3.08 -11.58 -5.05
C LEU A 56 -3.57 -13.00 -4.75
N LYS A 57 -4.12 -13.23 -3.56
CA LYS A 57 -4.76 -14.53 -3.25
C LYS A 57 -5.93 -14.77 -4.19
N ASP A 58 -6.82 -13.79 -4.32
CA ASP A 58 -8.00 -13.90 -5.20
C ASP A 58 -7.60 -14.17 -6.65
N LEU A 59 -6.55 -13.50 -7.15
CA LEU A 59 -6.00 -13.75 -8.49
C LEU A 59 -5.45 -15.18 -8.64
N ALA A 60 -4.73 -15.68 -7.63
CA ALA A 60 -4.17 -17.03 -7.66
C ALA A 60 -5.26 -18.12 -7.62
N TRP A 61 -6.45 -17.82 -7.09
CA TRP A 61 -7.60 -18.73 -7.14
C TRP A 61 -8.33 -18.72 -8.49
N GLU A 62 -8.10 -17.72 -9.36
CA GLU A 62 -8.64 -17.70 -10.73
C GLU A 62 -7.86 -18.63 -11.67
N ASP A 63 -6.61 -18.98 -11.33
CA ASP A 63 -5.72 -19.86 -12.11
C ASP A 63 -5.91 -21.37 -11.81
N VAL A 64 -6.88 -21.75 -10.96
CA VAL A 64 -7.21 -23.14 -10.55
C VAL A 64 -8.57 -23.56 -11.08
#